data_AF-A0A4V0I594-F1
#
_entry.id   AF-A0A4V0I594-F1
#
_cell.length_a   1.000
_cell.length_b   1.000
_cell.length_c   1.000
_cell.angle_alpha   90.00
_cell.angle_beta   90.00
_cell.angle_gamma   90.00
#
_symmetry.space_group_name_H-M   'P 1'
#
loop_
_entity.id
_entity.type
_entity.pdbx_description
1 polymer ?
#
loop_
_entity_poly.entity_id
_entity_poly.type
_entity_poly.pdbx_seq_one_letter_code
_entity_poly.pdbx_strand_id
1 'polypeptide(L)'
;MARQSAVRQALQLIHRIVDELAAKNGWKSSDYRLYVWVKETDYTFSINLLLEARSFPGRDEFEQWDRVLNFLEDRLRDEPEVRRALHLVIQTFDQTAEGGTRAIREPLVPIEELISAAPAI
;
A
#
# COMPACT_ATOMS: atom_id res chain seq x y z
N MET A 1 -2.73 0.32 -22.86
CA MET A 1 -1.28 0.11 -22.64
C MET A 1 -0.66 1.18 -21.73
N ALA A 2 -0.78 2.48 -22.01
CA ALA A 2 -0.17 3.54 -21.18
C ALA A 2 -0.67 3.56 -19.71
N ARG A 3 -1.98 3.39 -19.48
CA ARG A 3 -2.58 3.43 -18.14
C ARG A 3 -2.20 2.24 -17.24
N GLN A 4 -2.18 1.01 -17.78
CA GLN A 4 -1.66 -0.16 -17.07
C GLN A 4 -0.18 -0.02 -16.71
N SER A 5 0.62 0.61 -17.59
CA SER A 5 2.02 0.90 -17.31
C SER A 5 2.18 1.90 -16.16
N ALA A 6 1.36 2.95 -16.12
CA ALA A 6 1.36 3.95 -15.04
C ALA A 6 0.95 3.37 -13.68
N VAL A 7 -0.11 2.54 -13.64
CA VAL A 7 -0.52 1.85 -12.39
C VAL A 7 0.60 0.96 -11.89
N ARG A 8 1.22 0.16 -12.77
CA ARG A 8 2.34 -0.71 -12.37
C ARG A 8 3.54 0.07 -11.83
N GLN A 9 3.91 1.18 -12.49
CA GLN A 9 4.99 2.05 -12.01
C GLN A 9 4.66 2.65 -10.64
N ALA A 10 3.42 3.07 -10.42
CA ALA A 10 2.94 3.55 -9.13
C ALA A 10 3.03 2.45 -8.05
N LEU A 11 2.63 1.21 -8.36
CA LEU A 11 2.73 0.09 -7.43
C LEU A 11 4.19 -0.25 -7.10
N GLN A 12 5.09 -0.25 -8.09
CA GLN A 12 6.52 -0.46 -7.87
C GLN A 12 7.13 0.64 -7.00
N LEU A 13 6.73 1.89 -7.22
CA LEU A 13 7.17 3.02 -6.40
C LEU A 13 6.68 2.88 -4.96
N ILE A 14 5.39 2.58 -4.75
CA ILE A 14 4.78 2.37 -3.44
C ILE A 14 5.48 1.21 -2.72
N HIS A 15 5.68 0.08 -3.40
CA HIS A 15 6.38 -1.09 -2.87
C HIS A 15 7.77 -0.72 -2.37
N ARG A 16 8.57 -0.03 -3.19
CA ARG A 16 9.91 0.45 -2.81
C ARG A 16 9.87 1.39 -1.60
N ILE A 17 8.90 2.31 -1.54
CA ILE A 17 8.78 3.26 -0.42
C ILE A 17 8.44 2.50 0.87
N VAL A 18 7.56 1.51 0.82
CA VAL A 18 7.25 0.69 2.00
C VAL A 18 8.46 -0.15 2.41
N ASP A 19 9.22 -0.70 1.47
CA ASP A 19 10.46 -1.41 1.79
C ASP A 19 11.49 -0.48 2.49
N GLU A 20 11.59 0.77 2.08
CA GLU A 20 12.41 1.78 2.79
C GLU A 20 11.88 2.03 4.22
N LEU A 21 10.57 2.13 4.39
CA LEU A 21 9.93 2.28 5.70
C LEU A 21 10.23 1.06 6.59
N ALA A 22 10.08 -0.14 6.04
CA ALA A 22 10.38 -1.39 6.72
C ALA A 22 11.85 -1.44 7.16
N ALA A 23 12.78 -1.10 6.28
CA ALA A 23 14.21 -1.03 6.58
C ALA A 23 14.52 -0.02 7.70
N LYS A 24 13.91 1.18 7.68
CA LYS A 24 14.08 2.17 8.74
C LYS A 24 13.58 1.71 10.10
N ASN A 25 12.56 0.84 10.13
CA ASN A 25 12.00 0.27 11.35
C ASN A 25 12.62 -1.08 11.73
N GLY A 26 13.60 -1.58 10.97
CA GLY A 26 14.22 -2.89 11.20
C GLY A 26 13.30 -4.08 10.94
N TRP A 27 12.23 -3.89 10.15
CA TRP A 27 11.29 -4.94 9.79
C TRP A 27 11.89 -5.87 8.75
N LYS A 28 11.60 -7.16 8.89
CA LYS A 28 11.85 -8.18 7.87
C LYS A 28 10.64 -8.30 6.96
N SER A 29 10.81 -8.93 5.79
CA SER A 29 9.69 -9.26 4.89
C SER A 29 8.61 -10.14 5.53
N SER A 30 8.91 -10.84 6.62
CA SER A 30 7.92 -11.60 7.41
C SER A 30 7.12 -10.76 8.40
N ASP A 31 7.49 -9.50 8.59
CA ASP A 31 6.94 -8.61 9.61
C ASP A 31 5.87 -7.67 9.05
N TYR A 32 5.73 -7.61 7.72
CA TYR A 32 4.68 -6.86 7.04
C TYR A 32 4.17 -7.59 5.79
N ARG A 33 3.00 -7.18 5.33
CA ARG A 33 2.37 -7.62 4.09
C ARG A 33 1.71 -6.43 3.42
N LEU A 34 1.71 -6.44 2.09
CA LEU A 34 1.11 -5.40 1.28
C LEU A 34 0.05 -6.01 0.38
N TYR A 35 -1.18 -5.55 0.57
CA TYR A 35 -2.28 -5.90 -0.30
C TYR A 35 -2.75 -4.67 -1.03
N VAL A 36 -3.10 -4.85 -2.29
CA VAL A 36 -3.58 -3.77 -3.15
C VAL A 36 -4.85 -4.21 -3.83
N TRP A 37 -5.76 -3.27 -3.97
CA TRP A 37 -6.80 -3.34 -4.99
C TRP A 37 -6.91 -2.00 -5.70
N VAL A 38 -6.95 -2.07 -7.03
CA VAL A 38 -7.06 -0.89 -7.89
C VAL A 38 -8.51 -0.77 -8.32
N LYS A 39 -9.13 0.36 -7.99
CA LYS A 39 -10.47 0.69 -8.47
C LYS A 39 -10.33 1.59 -9.70
N GLU A 40 -10.68 1.06 -10.86
CA GLU A 40 -10.75 1.85 -12.08
C GLU A 40 -12.15 2.46 -12.27
N THR A 41 -12.16 3.72 -12.71
CA THR A 41 -13.34 4.40 -13.24
C THR A 41 -12.99 4.94 -14.63
N ASP A 42 -14.01 5.35 -15.39
CA ASP A 42 -13.86 5.84 -16.76
C ASP A 42 -12.82 6.99 -16.90
N TYR A 43 -12.64 7.79 -15.84
CA TYR A 43 -11.79 8.99 -15.86
C TYR A 43 -10.59 8.95 -14.90
N THR A 44 -10.60 8.06 -13.91
CA THR A 44 -9.57 8.02 -12.85
C THR A 44 -9.38 6.62 -12.28
N PHE A 45 -8.24 6.35 -11.63
CA PHE A 45 -8.03 5.14 -10.85
C PHE A 45 -7.68 5.50 -9.40
N SER A 46 -8.08 4.65 -8.47
CA SER A 46 -7.66 4.70 -7.08
C SER A 46 -6.84 3.46 -6.75
N ILE A 47 -5.68 3.65 -6.15
CA ILE A 47 -4.85 2.59 -5.59
C ILE A 47 -5.17 2.52 -4.11
N ASN A 48 -5.83 1.46 -3.68
CA ASN A 48 -6.06 1.26 -2.27
C ASN A 48 -5.02 0.26 -1.75
N LEU A 49 -4.19 0.72 -0.82
CA LEU A 49 -3.13 -0.05 -0.20
C LEU A 49 -3.56 -0.43 1.20
N LEU A 50 -3.54 -1.73 1.50
CA LEU A 50 -3.56 -2.25 2.86
C LEU A 50 -2.12 -2.62 3.23
N LEU A 51 -1.57 -1.88 4.20
CA LEU A 51 -0.32 -2.24 4.86
C LEU A 51 -0.64 -2.98 6.15
N GLU A 52 -0.31 -4.27 6.17
CA GLU A 52 -0.34 -5.07 7.38
C GLU A 52 1.04 -5.20 8.00
N ALA A 53 1.17 -5.06 9.31
CA ALA A 53 2.44 -5.32 10.01
C ALA A 53 2.23 -5.98 11.39
N ARG A 54 3.25 -6.63 11.92
CA ARG A 54 3.22 -7.16 13.30
C ARG A 54 3.03 -6.06 14.34
N SER A 55 3.65 -4.90 14.09
CA SER A 55 3.60 -3.73 14.98
C SER A 55 3.94 -2.48 14.18
N PHE A 56 3.23 -1.38 14.42
CA PHE A 56 3.56 -0.08 13.85
C PHE A 56 4.26 0.83 14.86
N PRO A 57 5.11 1.78 14.41
CA PRO A 57 5.74 2.74 15.30
C PRO A 57 4.72 3.78 15.80
N GLY A 58 4.43 3.80 17.09
CA GLY A 58 3.48 4.75 17.70
C GLY A 58 2.79 4.12 18.91
N ARG A 59 2.25 4.93 19.84
CA ARG A 59 1.62 4.42 21.07
C ARG A 59 0.15 4.06 20.89
N ASP A 60 -0.52 4.71 19.94
CA ASP A 60 -1.92 4.44 19.59
C ASP A 60 -2.11 4.39 18.07
N GLU A 61 -3.27 3.90 17.65
CA GLU A 61 -3.64 3.68 16.24
C GLU A 61 -3.55 4.96 15.39
N PHE A 62 -3.86 6.13 15.98
CA PHE A 62 -3.82 7.40 15.26
C PHE A 62 -2.38 7.86 15.02
N GLU A 63 -1.52 7.80 16.04
CA GLU A 63 -0.08 8.10 15.89
C GLU A 63 0.61 7.18 14.88
N GLN A 64 0.24 5.89 14.89
CA GLN A 64 0.77 4.91 13.94
C GLN A 64 0.36 5.26 12.50
N TRP A 65 -0.91 5.64 12.30
CA TRP A 65 -1.42 6.01 11.00
C TRP A 65 -0.75 7.26 10.43
N ASP A 66 -0.64 8.29 11.26
CA ASP A 66 -0.10 9.58 10.85
C ASP A 66 1.39 9.48 10.48
N ARG A 67 2.19 8.67 11.18
CA ARG A 67 3.61 8.47 10.86
C ARG A 67 3.84 7.78 9.53
N VAL A 68 3.08 6.73 9.24
CA VAL A 68 3.19 6.00 7.97
C VAL A 68 2.70 6.87 6.81
N LEU A 69 1.58 7.58 7.01
CA LEU A 69 1.03 8.48 6.01
C LEU A 69 2.01 9.62 5.68
N ASN A 70 2.53 10.31 6.70
CA ASN A 70 3.51 11.39 6.51
C ASN A 70 4.77 10.91 5.79
N PHE A 71 5.24 9.69 6.08
CA PHE A 71 6.38 9.11 5.38
C PHE A 71 6.08 8.86 3.89
N LEU A 72 4.94 8.27 3.58
CA LEU A 72 4.51 8.02 2.20
C LEU A 72 4.30 9.33 1.44
N GLU A 73 3.65 10.31 2.06
CA GLU A 73 3.40 11.62 1.44
C GLU A 73 4.70 12.39 1.14
N ASP A 74 5.69 12.34 2.05
CA ASP A 74 6.99 12.94 1.84
C ASP A 74 7.72 12.28 0.66
N ARG A 75 7.68 10.95 0.57
CA ARG A 75 8.32 10.19 -0.52
C ARG A 75 7.60 10.30 -1.87
N LEU A 76 6.30 10.57 -1.86
CA LEU A 76 5.47 10.76 -3.07
C LEU A 76 5.33 12.23 -3.47
N ARG A 77 6.11 13.14 -2.86
CA ARG A 77 6.02 14.59 -3.12
C ARG A 77 6.16 14.94 -4.60
N ASP A 78 7.09 14.29 -5.29
CA ASP A 78 7.39 14.53 -6.71
C ASP A 78 6.46 13.75 -7.66
N GLU A 79 5.54 12.94 -7.11
CA GLU A 79 4.64 12.05 -7.83
C GLU A 79 3.17 12.38 -7.48
N PRO A 80 2.68 13.59 -7.82
CA PRO A 80 1.40 14.11 -7.34
C PRO A 80 0.18 13.33 -7.87
N GLU A 81 0.32 12.59 -8.97
CA GLU A 81 -0.72 11.70 -9.48
C GLU A 81 -0.85 10.44 -8.64
N VAL A 82 0.28 9.79 -8.33
CA VAL A 82 0.32 8.61 -7.45
C VAL A 82 -0.20 8.98 -6.06
N ARG A 83 0.24 10.12 -5.52
CA ARG A 83 -0.23 10.62 -4.22
C ARG A 83 -1.74 10.84 -4.19
N ARG A 84 -2.33 11.41 -5.25
CA ARG A 84 -3.79 11.63 -5.34
C ARG A 84 -4.58 10.33 -5.53
N ALA A 85 -3.99 9.32 -6.16
CA ALA A 85 -4.63 8.04 -6.38
C ALA A 85 -4.55 7.11 -5.15
N LEU A 86 -3.60 7.33 -4.24
CA LEU A 86 -3.32 6.46 -3.11
C LEU A 86 -4.33 6.65 -1.97
N HIS A 87 -5.03 5.59 -1.62
CA HIS A 87 -5.82 5.46 -0.40
C HIS A 87 -5.15 4.41 0.49
N LEU A 88 -4.84 4.78 1.74
CA LEU A 88 -4.08 3.92 2.65
C LEU A 88 -4.95 3.41 3.79
N VAL A 89 -4.92 2.10 3.99
CA VAL A 89 -5.44 1.39 5.16
C VAL A 89 -4.27 0.71 5.86
N ILE A 90 -4.22 0.80 7.19
CA ILE A 90 -3.15 0.25 8.01
C ILE A 90 -3.78 -0.66 9.05
N GLN A 91 -3.30 -1.89 9.17
CA GLN A 91 -3.81 -2.86 10.14
C GLN A 91 -2.69 -3.73 10.72
N THR A 92 -2.81 -4.16 11.97
CA THR A 92 -1.91 -5.18 12.51
C THR A 92 -2.40 -6.58 12.13
N PHE A 93 -1.51 -7.58 12.20
CA PHE A 93 -1.90 -8.97 11.97
C PHE A 93 -3.04 -9.43 12.91
N ASP A 94 -3.04 -8.95 14.15
CA ASP A 94 -4.08 -9.26 15.14
C ASP A 94 -5.42 -8.62 14.74
N GLN A 95 -5.41 -7.35 14.30
CA GLN A 95 -6.61 -6.67 13.79
C GLN A 95 -7.21 -7.40 12.58
N THR A 96 -6.38 -7.88 11.66
CA THR A 96 -6.83 -8.69 10.52
C THR A 96 -7.45 -10.02 10.98
N ALA A 97 -6.79 -10.71 11.91
CA ALA A 97 -7.23 -12.02 12.43
C ALA A 97 -8.58 -11.94 13.17
N GLU A 98 -8.85 -10.84 13.86
CA GLU A 98 -10.11 -10.57 14.58
C GLU A 98 -11.28 -10.20 13.64
N GLY A 99 -11.07 -10.21 12.33
CA GLY A 99 -12.08 -9.86 11.32
C GLY A 99 -12.11 -8.37 10.97
N GLY A 100 -11.03 -7.63 11.25
CA GLY A 100 -10.86 -6.21 10.93
C GLY A 100 -10.81 -5.87 9.44
N THR A 101 -10.75 -6.88 8.56
CA THR A 101 -10.87 -6.69 7.10
C THR A 101 -12.28 -6.31 6.64
N ARG A 102 -13.28 -6.19 7.53
CA ARG A 102 -14.64 -5.72 7.20
C ARG A 102 -14.70 -4.38 6.45
N ALA A 103 -13.67 -3.55 6.53
CA ALA A 103 -13.55 -2.31 5.77
C ALA A 103 -13.26 -2.53 4.26
N ILE A 104 -12.80 -3.72 3.86
CA ILE A 104 -12.33 -4.02 2.51
C ILE A 104 -13.26 -5.05 1.87
N ARG A 105 -14.13 -4.57 0.96
CA ARG A 105 -15.14 -5.40 0.27
C ARG A 105 -14.66 -6.01 -1.05
N GLU A 106 -13.43 -5.74 -1.45
CA GLU A 106 -12.83 -6.19 -2.70
C GLU A 106 -11.80 -7.30 -2.45
N PRO A 107 -11.54 -8.20 -3.41
CA PRO A 107 -10.50 -9.20 -3.26
C PRO A 107 -9.13 -8.52 -3.09
N LEU A 108 -8.49 -8.81 -1.94
CA LEU A 108 -7.13 -8.36 -1.65
C LEU A 108 -6.14 -9.15 -2.49
N VAL A 109 -5.32 -8.47 -3.29
CA VAL A 109 -4.27 -9.09 -4.08
C VAL A 109 -2.92 -8.65 -3.51
N PRO A 110 -1.99 -9.58 -3.21
CA PRO A 110 -0.62 -9.21 -2.84
C PRO A 110 -0.01 -8.29 -3.91
N ILE A 111 0.66 -7.22 -3.49
CA ILE A 111 1.21 -6.24 -4.44
C ILE A 111 2.24 -6.88 -5.39
N GLU A 112 2.95 -7.91 -4.94
CA GLU A 112 3.91 -8.68 -5.74
C GLU A 112 3.25 -9.42 -6.91
N GLU A 113 2.02 -9.91 -6.74
CA GLU A 113 1.27 -10.57 -7.81
C GLU A 113 0.89 -9.57 -8.90
N LEU A 114 0.50 -8.34 -8.53
CA LEU A 114 0.19 -7.27 -9.48
C LEU A 114 1.44 -6.72 -10.19
N ILE A 115 2.59 -6.68 -9.50
CA ILE A 115 3.85 -6.27 -10.11
C ILE A 115 4.39 -7.33 -11.07
N SER A 116 4.21 -8.62 -10.74
CA SER A 116 4.71 -9.76 -11.53
C SER A 116 3.80 -10.17 -12.69
N ALA A 117 2.50 -9.83 -12.66
CA ALA A 117 1.59 -9.99 -13.77
C ALA A 117 2.07 -9.19 -15.00
N ALA A 118 2.84 -9.86 -15.87
CA ALA A 118 3.30 -9.31 -17.13
C ALA A 118 2.11 -9.06 -18.07
N PRO A 119 2.15 -8.04 -18.97
CA PRO A 119 1.49 -8.24 -20.23
C PRO A 119 2.21 -9.40 -20.92
N ALA A 120 1.49 -10.46 -21.28
CA ALA A 120 1.99 -11.40 -22.27
C ALA A 120 2.42 -10.55 -23.49
N ILE A 121 3.71 -10.60 -23.82
CA ILE A 121 4.24 -10.03 -25.06
C ILE A 121 3.68 -10.84 -26.21
#